data_AF-A0A450S5V1-F1
#
_entry.id   AF-A0A450S5V1-F1
#
_cell.length_a   1.000
_cell.length_b   1.000
_cell.length_c   1.000
_cell.angle_alpha   90.00
_cell.angle_beta   90.00
_cell.angle_gamma   90.00
#
_symmetry.space_group_name_H-M   'P 1'
#
loop_
_entity.id
_entity.type
_entity.pdbx_description
1 polymer ?
#
loop_
_entity_poly.entity_id
_entity_poly.type
_entity_poly.pdbx_seq_one_letter_code
_entity_poly.pdbx_strand_id
1 'polypeptide(L)'
;MTAITFDTLKFTKRLTRSGASPELAEATAEAFKDAQHESAVATKTDMDLLRSDLGGRISSLESKIDTTRWILLILTIAVIAPQLKGIF
;
A
#
# COMPACT_ATOMS: atom_id res chain seq x y z
N MET A 1 15.22 -0.21 -3.86
CA MET A 1 14.66 -1.55 -4.18
C MET A 1 15.75 -2.57 -3.96
N THR A 2 15.74 -3.30 -2.85
CA THR A 2 16.59 -4.50 -2.73
C THR A 2 15.84 -5.62 -3.45
N ALA A 3 16.14 -5.80 -4.74
CA ALA A 3 15.71 -6.99 -5.46
C ALA A 3 16.17 -8.21 -4.66
N ILE A 4 15.25 -9.03 -4.20
CA ILE A 4 15.60 -10.31 -3.58
C ILE A 4 16.09 -11.18 -4.72
N THR A 5 17.40 -11.20 -4.95
CA THR A 5 18.00 -12.00 -6.02
C THR A 5 17.93 -13.47 -5.62
N PHE A 6 17.22 -14.26 -6.43
CA PHE A 6 17.22 -15.71 -6.29
C PHE A 6 18.59 -16.25 -6.74
N ASP A 7 19.33 -16.82 -5.79
CA ASP A 7 20.64 -17.44 -6.04
C ASP A 7 20.45 -18.88 -6.50
N THR A 8 20.32 -19.04 -7.82
CA THR A 8 20.18 -20.33 -8.52
C THR A 8 21.29 -21.30 -8.09
N LEU A 9 22.54 -20.85 -7.96
CA LEU A 9 23.67 -21.70 -7.62
C LEU A 9 23.56 -22.27 -6.20
N LYS A 10 23.17 -21.45 -5.23
CA LYS A 10 22.95 -21.89 -3.85
C LYS A 10 21.77 -22.84 -3.73
N PHE A 11 20.73 -22.65 -4.56
CA PHE A 11 19.58 -23.53 -4.63
C PHE A 11 19.93 -24.89 -5.21
N THR A 12 20.61 -24.93 -6.36
CA THR A 12 21.10 -26.17 -6.99
C THR A 12 21.98 -26.96 -6.03
N LYS A 13 22.97 -26.30 -5.39
CA LYS A 13 23.85 -26.94 -4.39
C LYS A 13 23.10 -27.56 -3.21
N ARG A 14 21.99 -26.95 -2.76
CA ARG A 14 21.14 -27.54 -1.72
C ARG A 14 20.44 -28.78 -2.24
N LEU A 15 19.80 -28.71 -3.40
CA LEU A 15 19.11 -29.87 -3.99
C LEU A 15 20.07 -31.05 -4.19
N THR A 16 21.25 -30.80 -4.77
CA THR A 16 22.26 -31.83 -4.98
C THR A 16 22.77 -32.42 -3.66
N ARG A 17 23.01 -31.59 -2.64
CA ARG A 17 23.40 -32.06 -1.30
C ARG A 17 22.28 -32.88 -0.62
N SER A 18 21.02 -32.65 -0.99
CA SER A 18 19.85 -33.42 -0.56
C SER A 18 19.61 -34.70 -1.37
N GLY A 19 20.47 -35.02 -2.33
CA GLY A 19 20.39 -36.25 -3.13
C GLY A 19 19.68 -36.11 -4.48
N ALA A 20 19.32 -34.89 -4.91
CA ALA A 20 18.82 -34.67 -6.26
C ALA A 20 19.94 -34.80 -7.29
N SER A 21 19.64 -35.32 -8.49
CA SER A 21 20.62 -35.31 -9.58
C SER A 21 20.95 -33.86 -9.96
N PRO A 22 22.19 -33.57 -10.41
CA PRO A 22 22.59 -32.23 -10.83
C PRO A 22 21.65 -31.65 -11.89
N GLU A 23 21.23 -32.48 -12.85
CA GLU A 23 20.30 -32.11 -13.93
C GLU A 23 18.93 -31.68 -13.38
N LEU A 24 18.38 -32.43 -12.42
CA LEU A 24 17.11 -32.09 -11.77
C LEU A 24 17.24 -30.83 -10.92
N ALA A 25 18.37 -30.67 -10.22
CA ALA A 25 18.64 -29.52 -9.39
C ALA A 25 18.71 -28.23 -10.23
N GLU A 26 19.38 -28.27 -11.39
CA GLU A 26 19.45 -27.15 -12.33
C GLU A 26 18.10 -26.85 -12.97
N ALA A 27 17.41 -27.87 -13.50
CA ALA A 27 16.10 -27.70 -14.11
C ALA A 27 15.07 -27.11 -13.13
N THR A 28 15.10 -27.53 -11.87
CA THR A 28 14.23 -26.99 -10.82
C THR A 28 14.59 -25.55 -10.47
N ALA A 29 15.88 -25.23 -10.43
CA ALA A 29 16.36 -23.88 -10.13
C ALA A 29 15.99 -22.88 -11.24
N GLU A 30 16.09 -23.30 -12.50
CA GLU A 30 15.69 -22.51 -13.68
C GLU A 30 14.18 -22.27 -13.68
N ALA A 31 13.37 -23.33 -13.55
CA ALA A 31 11.90 -23.21 -13.52
C ALA A 31 11.40 -22.34 -12.36
N PHE A 32 12.05 -22.39 -11.19
CA PHE A 32 11.68 -21.55 -10.05
C PHE A 32 12.07 -20.08 -10.26
N LYS A 33 13.22 -19.81 -10.90
CA LYS A 33 13.66 -18.46 -11.25
C LYS A 33 12.69 -17.83 -12.27
N ASP A 34 12.26 -18.59 -13.26
CA ASP A 34 11.31 -18.14 -14.27
C ASP A 34 9.93 -17.86 -13.65
N ALA A 35 9.42 -18.77 -12.80
CA ALA A 35 8.16 -18.58 -12.08
C ALA A 35 8.16 -17.38 -11.11
N GLN A 36 9.31 -17.09 -10.49
CA GLN A 36 9.52 -15.88 -9.66
C GLN A 36 9.49 -14.59 -10.50
N HIS A 37 9.91 -14.64 -11.77
CA HIS A 37 9.84 -13.50 -12.69
C HIS A 37 8.43 -13.28 -13.25
N GLU A 38 7.66 -14.35 -13.48
CA GLU A 38 6.26 -14.26 -13.95
C GLU A 38 5.27 -13.89 -12.85
N SER A 39 5.59 -14.20 -11.58
CA SER A 39 4.82 -13.68 -10.45
C SER A 39 5.10 -12.19 -10.31
N ALA A 40 4.25 -11.36 -10.90
CA ALA A 40 4.13 -9.94 -10.60
C ALA A 40 3.74 -9.77 -9.12
N VAL A 41 4.69 -10.00 -8.22
CA VAL A 41 4.54 -9.74 -6.79
C VAL A 41 4.34 -8.25 -6.67
N ALA A 42 3.12 -7.83 -6.32
CA ALA A 42 2.82 -6.44 -5.97
C ALA A 42 3.93 -5.95 -5.05
N THR A 43 4.73 -5.02 -5.55
CA THR A 43 5.95 -4.60 -4.88
C THR A 43 5.53 -3.94 -3.58
N LYS A 44 6.31 -4.05 -2.49
CA LYS A 44 6.05 -3.27 -1.27
C LYS A 44 5.84 -1.78 -1.59
N THR A 45 6.55 -1.29 -2.62
CA THR A 45 6.38 0.04 -3.21
C THR A 45 4.96 0.35 -3.64
N ASP A 46 4.25 -0.60 -4.26
CA ASP A 46 2.87 -0.40 -4.72
C ASP A 46 1.90 -0.30 -3.54
N MET A 47 2.15 -1.08 -2.48
CA MET A 47 1.39 -0.96 -1.23
C MET A 47 1.66 0.35 -0.50
N ASP A 48 2.90 0.83 -0.49
CA ASP A 48 3.28 2.11 0.12
C ASP A 48 2.70 3.30 -0.68
N LEU A 49 2.69 3.23 -2.01
CA LEU A 49 2.04 4.20 -2.88
C LEU A 49 0.53 4.24 -2.65
N LEU A 50 -0.12 3.07 -2.55
CA LEU A 50 -1.55 2.98 -2.27
C LEU A 50 -1.89 3.54 -0.88
N ARG A 51 -1.03 3.30 0.13
CA ARG A 51 -1.18 3.85 1.49
C ARG A 51 -1.03 5.37 1.51
N SER A 52 -0.09 5.90 0.73
CA SER A 52 0.13 7.34 0.59
C SER A 52 -1.05 8.04 -0.10
N ASP A 53 -1.55 7.50 -1.22
CA ASP A 53 -2.72 8.07 -1.92
C ASP A 53 -3.97 8.02 -1.04
N LEU A 54 -4.20 6.90 -0.34
CA LEU A 54 -5.35 6.77 0.54
C LEU A 54 -5.27 7.72 1.75
N GLY A 55 -4.08 7.85 2.35
CA GLY A 55 -3.83 8.81 3.43
C GLY A 55 -4.08 10.26 3.00
N GLY A 56 -3.55 10.66 1.83
CA GLY A 56 -3.75 12.00 1.29
C GLY A 56 -5.22 12.35 1.02
N ARG A 57 -6.00 11.39 0.50
CA ARG A 57 -7.44 11.57 0.26
C ARG A 57 -8.23 11.71 1.55
N ILE A 58 -7.90 10.92 2.57
CA ILE A 58 -8.55 11.01 3.90
C ILE A 58 -8.25 12.36 4.54
N SER A 59 -7.00 12.82 4.54
CA SER A 59 -6.67 14.14 5.09
C SER A 59 -7.32 15.30 4.32
N SER A 60 -7.48 15.18 3.00
CA SER A 60 -8.22 16.17 2.21
C SER A 60 -9.72 16.21 2.57
N LEU A 61 -10.31 15.05 2.87
CA LEU A 61 -11.69 14.96 3.33
C LEU A 61 -11.86 15.56 4.73
N GLU A 62 -10.95 15.27 5.67
CA GLU A 62 -10.97 15.86 7.02
C GLU A 62 -10.90 17.39 6.96
N SER A 63 -9.98 17.94 6.15
CA SER A 63 -9.87 19.39 5.97
C SER A 63 -11.14 20.02 5.40
N LYS A 64 -11.78 19.36 4.43
CA LYS A 64 -13.06 19.83 3.85
C LYS A 64 -14.20 19.76 4.86
N ILE A 65 -14.25 18.70 5.67
CA ILE A 65 -15.26 18.53 6.72
C ILE A 65 -15.09 19.60 7.79
N ASP A 66 -13.86 19.87 8.24
CA ASP A 66 -13.58 20.91 9.24
C ASP A 66 -13.95 22.30 8.75
N THR A 67 -13.59 22.62 7.50
CA THR A 67 -13.97 23.90 6.88
C THR A 67 -15.49 24.03 6.77
N THR A 68 -16.17 22.97 6.33
CA THR A 68 -17.62 22.94 6.22
C THR A 68 -18.29 23.09 7.60
N ARG A 69 -17.76 22.43 8.62
CA ARG A 69 -18.25 22.51 10.01
C ARG A 69 -18.13 23.93 10.56
N TRP A 70 -17.02 24.62 10.31
CA TRP A 70 -16.82 26.01 10.74
C TRP A 70 -17.78 26.98 10.04
N ILE A 71 -17.95 26.84 8.72
CA ILE A 71 -18.90 27.67 7.95
C ILE A 71 -20.33 27.45 8.45
N LEU A 72 -20.71 26.19 8.70
CA LEU A 72 -22.04 25.87 9.24
C LEU A 72 -22.25 26.45 10.64
N LEU A 73 -21.26 26.40 11.54
CA LEU A 73 -21.36 27.04 12.86
C LEU A 73 -21.52 28.55 12.77
N ILE A 74 -20.79 29.22 11.87
CA ILE A 74 -20.94 30.66 11.66
C ILE A 74 -22.33 30.98 11.12
N LEU A 75 -22.82 30.21 10.14
CA LEU A 75 -24.16 30.36 9.58
C LEU A 75 -25.25 30.14 10.63
N THR A 76 -25.16 29.10 11.45
CA THR A 76 -26.16 28.84 12.50
C THR A 76 -26.18 29.96 13.53
N ILE A 77 -25.02 30.45 13.97
CA ILE A 77 -24.94 31.60 14.88
C ILE A 77 -25.53 32.87 14.23
N ALA A 78 -25.20 33.14 12.97
CA ALA A 78 -25.72 34.30 12.23
C ALA A 78 -27.25 34.28 12.10
N VAL A 79 -27.85 33.09 11.97
CA VAL A 79 -29.32 32.92 11.89
C VAL A 79 -29.98 33.01 13.26
N ILE A 80 -29.38 32.41 14.31
CA ILE A 80 -29.98 32.32 15.65
C ILE A 80 -29.85 33.63 16.45
N ALA A 81 -28.71 34.33 16.34
CA ALA A 81 -28.44 35.57 17.09
C ALA A 81 -29.50 36.68 16.92
N PRO A 82 -29.98 37.01 15.70
CA PRO A 82 -31.03 38.02 15.54
C PRO A 82 -32.39 37.56 16.06
N GLN A 83 -32.70 36.26 16.03
CA GLN A 83 -33.94 35.72 16.59
C GLN A 83 -34.00 35.90 18.11
N LEU A 84 -32.89 35.65 18.82
CA LEU A 84 -32.80 35.85 20.27
C LEU A 84 -33.01 37.31 20.69
N LYS A 85 -32.51 38.28 19.91
CA LYS A 85 -32.76 39.72 20.14
C LYS A 85 -34.21 40.14 19.89
N GLY A 86 -34.99 39.37 19.13
CA GLY A 86 -36.41 39.64 18.93
C GLY A 86 -37.30 39.02 20.01
N ILE A 87 -36.77 38.12 20.83
CA ILE A 87 -37.51 37.38 21.87
C ILE A 87 -37.25 37.95 23.29
N PHE A 88 -36.13 38.66 23.50
CA PHE A 88 -35.79 39.41 24.72
C PHE A 88 -36.06 40.91 24.53
#